data_AF-A0A1Q9PBP2-F1
#
_entry.id   AF-A0A1Q9PBP2-F1
#
_cell.length_a   1.000
_cell.length_b   1.000
_cell.length_c   1.000
_cell.angle_alpha   90.00
_cell.angle_beta   90.00
_cell.angle_gamma   90.00
#
_symmetry.space_group_name_H-M   'P 1'
#
loop_
_entity.id
_entity.type
_entity.pdbx_description
1 polymer ?
#
loop_
_entity_poly.entity_id
_entity_poly.type
_entity_poly.pdbx_seq_one_letter_code
_entity_poly.pdbx_strand_id
1 'polypeptide(L)'
;MDYDVFIAGGGIAGSTAARFAAKAGLKTLFVERHKTPRNKPCSGIQFGYFEKMLGAEVPRERLCNYQLKKIKLYLPNGKSFGSNFKMLNFMRKPFDDWLNIIAQEEGAEFQDDCVCQKVEEKEDYNVVTLVKPKQKETFEIKAKYVIQQFERIYHRKPKSILDVGAGSGHFVHACRSLGIKSDGLELSKSGITFSKKFFNVELLYKDFIKEWKYFKDYEVITFWGVIEHIPEPMKMLRAASKILSGNGLVVVEVPRWDCLGTSIQNVFSDSIVRHLNPFYHINCFSDSSLATAFKENDLDIVSAWYFGMDA
;
A
#
# COMPACT_ATOMS: atom_id res chain seq x y z
N MET A 1 -20.37 6.08 -8.82
CA MET A 1 -19.20 5.34 -8.30
C MET A 1 -19.73 4.48 -7.18
N ASP A 2 -19.37 3.20 -7.17
CA ASP A 2 -20.06 2.25 -6.30
C ASP A 2 -19.41 2.15 -4.92
N TYR A 3 -18.09 2.34 -4.82
CA TYR A 3 -17.31 2.32 -3.58
C TYR A 3 -16.12 3.29 -3.66
N ASP A 4 -15.73 3.86 -2.52
CA ASP A 4 -14.54 4.71 -2.37
C ASP A 4 -13.27 3.86 -2.17
N VAL A 5 -13.41 2.70 -1.51
CA VAL A 5 -12.33 1.77 -1.20
C VAL A 5 -12.73 0.34 -1.55
N PHE A 6 -11.87 -0.35 -2.30
CA PHE A 6 -12.00 -1.79 -2.58
C PHE A 6 -10.81 -2.56 -2.01
N ILE A 7 -11.06 -3.66 -1.29
CA ILE A 7 -10.02 -4.50 -0.70
C ILE A 7 -10.22 -5.97 -1.12
N ALA A 8 -9.20 -6.54 -1.75
CA ALA A 8 -9.17 -7.97 -2.09
C ALA A 8 -8.51 -8.79 -0.97
N GLY A 9 -9.33 -9.38 -0.10
CA GLY A 9 -8.94 -10.36 0.94
C GLY A 9 -9.56 -10.08 2.31
N GLY A 10 -10.34 -11.02 2.84
CA GLY A 10 -10.93 -10.99 4.20
C GLY A 10 -10.05 -11.71 5.22
N GLY A 11 -8.76 -11.38 5.22
CA GLY A 11 -7.81 -11.82 6.25
C GLY A 11 -7.51 -10.70 7.23
N ILE A 12 -6.58 -10.93 8.17
CA ILE A 12 -6.26 -9.96 9.23
C ILE A 12 -6.03 -8.53 8.69
N ALA A 13 -5.13 -8.38 7.71
CA ALA A 13 -4.79 -7.08 7.14
C ALA A 13 -5.98 -6.44 6.40
N GLY A 14 -6.64 -7.17 5.51
CA GLY A 14 -7.73 -6.63 4.70
C GLY A 14 -8.97 -6.26 5.51
N SER A 15 -9.32 -7.07 6.52
CA SER A 15 -10.45 -6.77 7.41
C SER A 15 -10.16 -5.59 8.32
N THR A 16 -8.92 -5.48 8.82
CA THR A 16 -8.49 -4.33 9.62
C THR A 16 -8.52 -3.05 8.78
N ALA A 17 -8.00 -3.09 7.55
CA ALA A 17 -8.05 -1.96 6.62
C ALA A 17 -9.49 -1.57 6.29
N ALA A 18 -10.36 -2.54 6.01
CA ALA A 18 -11.78 -2.30 5.72
C ALA A 18 -12.49 -1.62 6.90
N ARG A 19 -12.21 -2.08 8.11
CA ARG A 19 -12.75 -1.50 9.35
C ARG A 19 -12.38 -0.02 9.48
N PHE A 20 -11.10 0.32 9.35
CA PHE A 20 -10.66 1.70 9.51
C PHE A 20 -11.14 2.62 8.38
N ALA A 21 -11.19 2.12 7.14
CA ALA A 21 -11.74 2.86 6.01
C ALA A 21 -13.23 3.18 6.23
N ALA A 22 -14.02 2.19 6.65
CA ALA A 22 -15.44 2.39 6.94
C ALA A 22 -15.66 3.31 8.15
N LYS A 23 -14.89 3.14 9.23
CA LYS A 23 -14.90 4.02 10.41
C LYS A 23 -14.57 5.48 10.07
N ALA A 24 -13.74 5.71 9.05
CA ALA A 24 -13.41 7.04 8.54
C ALA A 24 -14.51 7.63 7.61
N GLY A 25 -15.61 6.91 7.39
CA GLY A 25 -16.75 7.35 6.58
C GLY A 25 -16.65 7.02 5.08
N LEU A 26 -15.69 6.19 4.67
CA LEU A 26 -15.52 5.80 3.26
C LEU A 26 -16.45 4.62 2.91
N LYS A 27 -17.13 4.70 1.76
CA LYS A 27 -17.95 3.58 1.27
C LYS A 27 -17.04 2.44 0.84
N THR A 28 -16.95 1.41 1.66
CA THR A 28 -15.90 0.39 1.57
C THR A 28 -16.48 -0.97 1.24
N LEU A 29 -15.92 -1.64 0.22
CA LEU A 29 -16.18 -3.05 -0.08
C LEU A 29 -14.91 -3.86 0.08
N PHE A 30 -14.98 -4.97 0.80
CA PHE A 30 -13.92 -5.96 0.83
C PHE A 30 -14.44 -7.37 0.53
N VAL A 31 -13.61 -8.18 -0.11
CA VAL A 31 -14.01 -9.50 -0.61
C VAL A 31 -13.08 -10.60 -0.17
N GLU A 32 -13.58 -11.82 -0.02
CA GLU A 32 -12.78 -13.00 0.29
C GLU A 32 -13.10 -14.16 -0.66
N ARG A 33 -12.05 -14.76 -1.25
CA ARG A 33 -12.17 -15.86 -2.21
C ARG A 33 -12.91 -17.09 -1.66
N HIS A 34 -12.85 -17.33 -0.36
CA HIS A 34 -13.42 -18.50 0.29
C HIS A 34 -14.55 -18.13 1.27
N LYS A 35 -15.61 -18.93 1.34
CA LYS A 35 -16.65 -18.81 2.38
C LYS A 35 -16.06 -18.71 3.78
N THR A 36 -16.41 -17.68 4.54
CA THR A 36 -16.02 -17.55 5.94
C THR A 36 -17.11 -18.09 6.86
N PRO A 37 -16.74 -18.72 7.99
CA PRO A 37 -15.39 -18.95 8.50
C PRO A 37 -14.64 -20.06 7.73
N ARG A 38 -13.39 -19.79 7.32
CA ARG A 38 -12.58 -20.69 6.49
C ARG A 38 -11.37 -21.26 7.22
N ASN A 39 -10.94 -22.46 6.85
CA ASN A 39 -9.65 -22.98 7.29
C ASN A 39 -8.52 -22.21 6.59
N LYS A 40 -7.55 -21.73 7.37
CA LYS A 40 -6.23 -21.32 6.88
C LYS A 40 -5.18 -22.17 7.57
N PRO A 41 -4.18 -22.69 6.82
CA PRO A 41 -3.06 -23.39 7.43
C PRO A 41 -2.31 -22.39 8.32
N CYS A 42 -1.98 -22.82 9.54
CA CYS A 42 -1.37 -22.04 10.63
C CYS A 42 -2.35 -21.33 11.59
N SER A 43 -2.07 -21.45 12.88
CA SER A 43 -2.57 -20.53 13.91
C SER A 43 -1.85 -19.18 13.81
N GLY A 44 -2.43 -18.15 14.42
CA GLY A 44 -1.81 -16.83 14.50
C GLY A 44 -1.45 -16.48 15.94
N ILE A 45 -0.45 -15.61 16.07
CA ILE A 45 -0.09 -14.98 17.33
C ILE A 45 -0.15 -13.47 17.09
N GLN A 46 -0.75 -12.76 18.03
CA GLN A 46 -0.77 -11.31 18.06
C GLN A 46 -0.56 -10.82 19.48
N PHE A 47 -0.13 -9.57 19.63
CA PHE A 47 0.19 -8.99 20.93
C PHE A 47 -0.97 -8.13 21.45
N GLY A 48 -1.00 -7.87 22.76
CA GLY A 48 -2.10 -7.11 23.38
C GLY A 48 -2.27 -5.68 22.86
N TYR A 49 -1.27 -5.09 22.19
CA TYR A 49 -1.46 -3.78 21.55
C TYR A 49 -2.45 -3.84 20.38
N PHE A 50 -2.67 -5.01 19.78
CA PHE A 50 -3.60 -5.18 18.68
C PHE A 50 -5.05 -4.92 19.10
N GLU A 51 -5.44 -5.37 20.29
CA GLU A 51 -6.76 -5.06 20.87
C GLU A 51 -6.92 -3.55 21.09
N LYS A 52 -5.84 -2.88 21.53
CA LYS A 52 -5.82 -1.41 21.66
C LYS A 52 -5.95 -0.71 20.31
N MET A 53 -5.22 -1.18 19.30
CA MET A 53 -5.28 -0.64 17.94
C MET A 53 -6.69 -0.79 17.37
N LEU A 54 -7.29 -1.97 17.51
CA LEU A 54 -8.66 -2.23 17.08
C LEU A 54 -9.71 -1.50 17.94
N GLY A 55 -9.37 -1.08 19.16
CA GLY A 55 -10.38 -0.63 20.13
C GLY A 55 -11.42 -1.70 20.46
N ALA A 56 -11.03 -2.98 20.36
CA ALA A 56 -11.89 -4.14 20.62
C ALA A 56 -11.06 -5.29 21.20
N GLU A 57 -11.57 -5.94 22.24
CA GLU A 57 -10.94 -7.13 22.81
C GLU A 57 -11.29 -8.37 21.98
N VAL A 58 -10.31 -9.27 21.80
CA VAL A 58 -10.51 -10.52 21.07
C VAL A 58 -11.34 -11.45 21.97
N PRO A 59 -12.52 -11.93 21.52
CA PRO A 59 -13.34 -12.80 22.36
C PRO A 59 -12.61 -14.10 22.71
N ARG A 60 -12.83 -14.60 23.93
CA ARG A 60 -12.07 -15.74 24.48
C ARG A 60 -12.23 -17.00 23.63
N GLU A 61 -13.40 -17.21 23.04
CA GLU A 61 -13.74 -18.31 22.15
C GLU A 61 -13.05 -18.24 20.77
N ARG A 62 -12.51 -17.07 20.40
CA ARG A 62 -11.72 -16.87 19.18
C ARG A 62 -10.22 -17.11 19.44
N LEU A 63 -9.81 -17.13 20.71
CA LEU A 63 -8.47 -17.49 21.14
C LEU A 63 -8.32 -19.01 21.30
N CYS A 64 -7.08 -19.48 21.25
CA CYS A 64 -6.77 -20.85 21.59
C CYS A 64 -6.90 -21.08 23.11
N ASN A 65 -7.16 -22.34 23.49
CA ASN A 65 -7.29 -22.74 24.89
C ASN A 65 -5.99 -22.52 25.69
N TYR A 66 -4.85 -22.69 25.05
CA TYR A 66 -3.53 -22.49 25.65
C TYR A 66 -3.16 -21.01 25.68
N GLN A 67 -2.72 -20.50 26.81
CA GLN A 67 -2.17 -19.14 26.89
C GLN A 67 -0.66 -19.16 26.60
N LEU A 68 -0.22 -18.32 25.68
CA LEU A 68 1.19 -18.09 25.44
C LEU A 68 1.69 -16.99 26.38
N LYS A 69 2.59 -17.35 27.30
CA LYS A 69 3.11 -16.46 28.35
C LYS A 69 4.60 -16.12 28.20
N LYS A 70 5.30 -16.82 27.31
CA LYS A 70 6.74 -16.71 27.14
C LYS A 70 7.09 -16.91 25.68
N ILE A 71 8.00 -16.08 25.18
CA ILE A 71 8.65 -16.30 23.90
C ILE A 71 10.10 -16.73 24.16
N LYS A 72 10.60 -17.67 23.37
CA LYS A 72 11.99 -18.09 23.39
C LYS A 72 12.49 -18.20 21.96
N LEU A 73 13.43 -17.36 21.61
CA LEU A 73 14.05 -17.27 20.29
C LEU A 73 15.38 -18.01 20.33
N TYR A 74 15.63 -18.81 19.30
CA TYR A 74 16.87 -19.58 19.13
C TYR A 74 17.60 -19.03 17.90
N LEU A 75 18.87 -18.65 18.09
CA LEU A 75 19.74 -18.13 17.05
C LEU A 75 20.47 -19.27 16.32
N PRO A 76 20.91 -19.07 15.05
CA PRO A 76 21.64 -20.10 14.29
C PRO A 76 22.92 -20.60 14.97
N ASN A 77 23.52 -19.78 15.84
CA ASN A 77 24.70 -20.14 16.64
C ASN A 77 24.35 -20.94 17.92
N GLY A 78 23.11 -21.37 18.09
CA GLY A 78 22.64 -22.18 19.21
C GLY A 78 22.31 -21.38 20.49
N LYS A 79 22.58 -20.07 20.53
CA LYS A 79 22.17 -19.23 21.66
C LYS A 79 20.65 -19.03 21.65
N SER A 80 20.06 -18.86 22.83
CA SER A 80 18.63 -18.52 22.94
C SER A 80 18.40 -17.43 23.96
N PHE A 81 17.42 -16.58 23.69
CA PHE A 81 16.94 -15.56 24.61
C PHE A 81 15.41 -15.61 24.66
N GLY A 82 14.83 -15.18 25.76
CA GLY A 82 13.38 -15.22 25.92
C GLY A 82 12.93 -14.32 27.02
N SER A 83 11.69 -13.84 26.90
CA SER A 83 11.05 -12.98 27.88
C SER A 83 9.62 -13.46 28.13
N ASN A 84 9.10 -13.14 29.32
CA ASN A 84 7.69 -13.33 29.62
C ASN A 84 6.90 -12.27 28.85
N PHE A 85 6.04 -12.72 27.95
CA PHE A 85 5.25 -11.83 27.12
C PHE A 85 3.88 -12.47 26.90
N LYS A 86 2.82 -11.76 27.27
CA LYS A 86 1.46 -12.23 27.07
C LYS A 86 1.08 -12.03 25.61
N MET A 87 0.70 -13.13 24.96
CA MET A 87 0.36 -13.16 23.54
C MET A 87 -1.04 -13.74 23.36
N LEU A 88 -1.77 -13.16 22.42
CA LEU A 88 -3.04 -13.66 21.92
C LEU A 88 -2.73 -14.69 20.84
N ASN A 89 -2.87 -15.97 21.16
CA ASN A 89 -2.85 -17.01 20.15
C ASN A 89 -4.27 -17.38 19.76
N PHE A 90 -4.49 -17.56 18.47
CA PHE A 90 -5.81 -17.80 17.93
C PHE A 90 -5.76 -18.73 16.73
N MET A 91 -6.89 -19.40 16.51
CA MET A 91 -7.11 -20.13 15.28
C MET A 91 -7.57 -19.16 14.21
N ARG A 92 -6.95 -19.21 13.03
CA ARG A 92 -7.25 -18.28 11.93
C ARG A 92 -8.70 -18.34 11.46
N LYS A 93 -9.33 -19.52 11.52
CA LYS A 93 -10.73 -19.71 11.13
C LYS A 93 -11.68 -18.81 11.94
N PRO A 94 -11.78 -18.94 13.28
CA PRO A 94 -12.65 -18.08 14.07
C PRO A 94 -12.15 -16.63 14.16
N PHE A 95 -10.84 -16.39 14.09
CA PHE A 95 -10.29 -15.04 14.24
C PHE A 95 -10.46 -14.14 13.02
N ASP A 96 -10.13 -14.62 11.82
CA ASP A 96 -10.32 -13.84 10.58
C ASP A 96 -11.81 -13.53 10.37
N ASP A 97 -12.68 -14.49 10.72
CA ASP A 97 -14.14 -14.34 10.70
C ASP A 97 -14.62 -13.23 11.64
N TRP A 98 -14.12 -13.21 12.88
CA TRP A 98 -14.41 -12.12 13.83
C TRP A 98 -13.92 -10.77 13.32
N LEU A 99 -12.74 -10.71 12.70
CA LEU A 99 -12.22 -9.48 12.11
C LEU A 99 -13.09 -8.97 10.95
N ASN A 100 -13.66 -9.86 10.14
CA ASN A 100 -14.61 -9.46 9.10
C ASN A 100 -15.87 -8.86 9.74
N ILE A 101 -16.40 -9.49 10.80
CA ILE A 101 -17.61 -9.02 11.50
C ILE A 101 -17.41 -7.60 12.05
N ILE A 102 -16.32 -7.35 12.77
CA ILE A 102 -16.09 -6.01 13.35
C ILE A 102 -15.80 -4.95 12.26
N ALA A 103 -15.35 -5.35 11.08
CA ALA A 103 -15.24 -4.43 9.94
C ALA A 103 -16.62 -4.05 9.40
N GLN A 104 -17.54 -5.03 9.33
CA GLN A 104 -18.93 -4.82 8.93
C GLN A 104 -19.70 -3.96 9.94
N GLU A 105 -19.44 -4.13 11.24
CA GLU A 105 -20.04 -3.31 12.31
C GLU A 105 -19.69 -1.82 12.17
N GLU A 106 -18.52 -1.48 11.62
CA GLU A 106 -18.12 -0.09 11.33
C GLU A 106 -18.62 0.39 9.95
N GLY A 107 -19.39 -0.42 9.22
CA GLY A 107 -20.04 -0.05 7.96
C GLY A 107 -19.36 -0.56 6.68
N ALA A 108 -18.35 -1.43 6.77
CA ALA A 108 -17.75 -2.04 5.58
C ALA A 108 -18.68 -3.12 4.97
N GLU A 109 -18.86 -3.10 3.66
CA GLU A 109 -19.55 -4.18 2.95
C GLU A 109 -18.61 -5.37 2.73
N PHE A 110 -19.06 -6.59 3.08
CA PHE A 110 -18.26 -7.80 2.97
C PHE A 110 -18.92 -8.83 2.05
N GLN A 111 -18.13 -9.44 1.15
CA GLN A 111 -18.57 -10.57 0.31
C GLN A 111 -17.55 -11.71 0.36
N ASP A 112 -17.96 -12.88 0.85
CA ASP A 112 -17.15 -14.10 0.82
C ASP A 112 -17.57 -15.03 -0.35
N ASP A 113 -16.82 -16.11 -0.58
CA ASP A 113 -16.91 -16.90 -1.83
C ASP A 113 -16.82 -16.03 -3.10
N CYS A 114 -16.11 -14.90 -3.01
CA CYS A 114 -16.03 -13.85 -4.01
C CYS A 114 -14.58 -13.61 -4.42
N VAL A 115 -14.29 -13.76 -5.70
CA VAL A 115 -12.94 -13.68 -6.26
C VAL A 115 -12.80 -12.42 -7.10
N CYS A 116 -11.81 -11.59 -6.77
CA CYS A 116 -11.29 -10.60 -7.69
C CYS A 116 -10.62 -11.33 -8.87
N GLN A 117 -11.33 -11.41 -9.99
CA GLN A 117 -10.87 -12.14 -11.18
C GLN A 117 -10.00 -11.24 -12.06
N LYS A 118 -10.40 -9.98 -12.24
CA LYS A 118 -9.77 -9.05 -13.17
C LYS A 118 -9.92 -7.63 -12.66
N VAL A 119 -8.93 -6.79 -12.94
CA VAL A 119 -9.02 -5.35 -12.80
C VAL A 119 -8.75 -4.77 -14.18
N GLU A 120 -9.74 -4.07 -14.74
CA GLU A 120 -9.68 -3.43 -16.04
C GLU A 120 -9.74 -1.93 -15.90
N GLU A 121 -8.73 -1.26 -16.43
CA GLU A 121 -8.74 0.19 -16.48
C GLU A 121 -9.71 0.67 -17.58
N LYS A 122 -10.69 1.51 -17.20
CA LYS A 122 -11.56 2.26 -18.12
C LYS A 122 -11.25 3.75 -18.01
N GLU A 123 -11.80 4.55 -18.92
CA GLU A 123 -11.51 5.99 -18.99
C GLU A 123 -11.74 6.76 -17.68
N ASP A 124 -12.77 6.42 -16.88
CA ASP A 124 -13.15 7.18 -15.68
C ASP A 124 -12.97 6.42 -14.34
N TYR A 125 -12.64 5.12 -14.39
CA TYR A 125 -12.57 4.22 -13.23
C TYR A 125 -11.91 2.88 -13.59
N ASN A 126 -11.33 2.20 -12.60
CA ASN A 126 -10.99 0.78 -12.70
C ASN A 126 -12.24 -0.05 -12.47
N VAL A 127 -12.57 -0.90 -13.43
CA VAL A 127 -13.55 -1.97 -13.27
C VAL A 127 -12.86 -3.14 -12.58
N VAL A 128 -13.28 -3.46 -11.37
CA VAL A 128 -12.91 -4.71 -10.73
C VAL A 128 -14.00 -5.72 -11.01
N THR A 129 -13.67 -6.77 -11.77
CA THR A 129 -14.57 -7.89 -12.02
C THR A 129 -14.48 -8.87 -10.86
N LEU A 130 -15.61 -9.01 -10.18
CA LEU A 130 -15.81 -9.92 -9.06
C LEU A 130 -16.65 -11.11 -9.53
N VAL A 131 -16.21 -12.32 -9.18
CA VAL A 131 -16.90 -13.56 -9.53
C VAL A 131 -17.23 -14.32 -8.25
N LYS A 132 -18.47 -14.79 -8.13
CA LYS A 132 -18.88 -15.78 -7.13
C LYS A 132 -19.08 -17.14 -7.80
N PRO A 133 -18.05 -18.01 -7.85
CA PRO A 133 -18.09 -19.21 -8.68
C PRO A 133 -19.24 -20.16 -8.32
N LYS A 134 -19.58 -20.27 -7.04
CA LYS A 134 -20.66 -21.15 -6.56
C LYS A 134 -22.05 -20.66 -6.95
N GLN A 135 -22.23 -19.34 -7.05
CA GLN A 135 -23.51 -18.71 -7.38
C GLN A 135 -23.63 -18.45 -8.89
N LYS A 136 -22.56 -18.73 -9.67
CA LYS A 136 -22.45 -18.39 -11.09
C LYS A 136 -22.76 -16.91 -11.36
N GLU A 137 -22.40 -16.06 -10.42
CA GLU A 137 -22.62 -14.62 -10.48
C GLU A 137 -21.31 -13.90 -10.78
N THR A 138 -21.36 -12.92 -11.67
CA THR A 138 -20.27 -12.00 -11.97
C THR A 138 -20.81 -10.59 -11.91
N PHE A 139 -20.10 -9.69 -11.24
CA PHE A 139 -20.45 -8.28 -11.14
C PHE A 139 -19.20 -7.41 -11.13
N GLU A 140 -19.39 -6.12 -11.40
CA GLU A 140 -18.31 -5.16 -11.58
C GLU A 140 -18.47 -4.00 -10.60
N ILE A 141 -17.34 -3.55 -10.05
CA ILE A 141 -17.30 -2.35 -9.20
C ILE A 141 -16.25 -1.36 -9.74
N LYS A 142 -16.40 -0.09 -9.42
CA LYS A 142 -15.59 1.00 -9.96
C LYS A 142 -14.67 1.62 -8.90
N ALA A 143 -13.35 1.69 -9.11
CA ALA A 143 -12.36 2.27 -8.17
C ALA A 143 -11.36 3.22 -8.88
N LYS A 144 -10.94 4.33 -8.26
CA LYS A 144 -10.04 5.34 -8.89
C LYS A 144 -8.59 5.26 -8.41
N TYR A 145 -7.62 5.49 -9.29
CA TYR A 145 -6.18 5.58 -9.00
C TYR A 145 -5.52 6.82 -9.66
N VAL A 146 -4.20 6.97 -9.58
CA VAL A 146 -3.37 8.16 -9.93
C VAL A 146 -3.88 9.02 -11.09
N ILE A 147 -4.05 8.45 -12.29
CA ILE A 147 -4.51 9.18 -13.49
C ILE A 147 -5.89 9.79 -13.26
N GLN A 148 -6.77 9.02 -12.61
CA GLN A 148 -8.13 9.45 -12.30
C GLN A 148 -8.17 10.56 -11.24
N GLN A 149 -7.13 10.72 -10.41
CA GLN A 149 -7.04 11.86 -9.49
C GLN A 149 -6.64 13.14 -10.20
N PHE A 150 -5.70 13.06 -11.14
CA PHE A 150 -5.39 14.16 -12.03
C PHE A 150 -6.65 14.60 -12.80
N GLU A 151 -7.37 13.64 -13.39
CA GLU A 151 -8.63 13.90 -14.09
C GLU A 151 -9.71 14.49 -13.18
N ARG A 152 -9.80 14.05 -11.92
CA ARG A 152 -10.77 14.61 -10.96
C ARG A 152 -10.51 16.09 -10.69
N ILE A 153 -9.23 16.48 -10.57
CA ILE A 153 -8.82 17.85 -10.23
C ILE A 153 -8.89 18.76 -11.46
N TYR A 154 -8.45 18.26 -12.62
CA TYR A 154 -8.26 19.08 -13.83
C TYR A 154 -9.25 18.79 -14.96
N HIS A 155 -10.19 17.86 -14.76
CA HIS A 155 -11.25 17.48 -15.70
C HIS A 155 -10.76 17.04 -17.09
N ARG A 156 -9.57 16.43 -17.14
CA ARG A 156 -8.95 15.88 -18.35
C ARG A 156 -7.82 14.92 -18.01
N LYS A 157 -7.43 14.08 -18.97
CA LYS A 157 -6.22 13.23 -18.87
C LYS A 157 -4.95 14.06 -18.74
N PRO A 158 -3.95 13.59 -17.99
CA PRO A 158 -2.62 14.17 -18.03
C PRO A 158 -2.01 13.93 -19.40
N LYS A 159 -1.28 14.93 -19.90
CA LYS A 159 -0.60 14.91 -21.19
C LYS A 159 0.82 14.36 -21.06
N SER A 160 1.43 14.49 -19.90
CA SER A 160 2.84 14.14 -19.64
C SER A 160 3.02 13.58 -18.23
N ILE A 161 3.66 12.42 -18.14
CA ILE A 161 4.00 11.77 -16.87
C ILE A 161 5.52 11.52 -16.82
N LEU A 162 6.14 11.84 -15.68
CA LEU A 162 7.52 11.45 -15.37
C LEU A 162 7.54 10.51 -14.18
N ASP A 163 8.01 9.29 -14.39
CA ASP A 163 8.22 8.31 -13.32
C ASP A 163 9.69 8.31 -12.88
N VAL A 164 9.95 8.83 -11.68
CA VAL A 164 11.31 8.91 -11.13
C VAL A 164 11.58 7.65 -10.32
N GLY A 165 12.60 6.86 -10.68
CA GLY A 165 12.84 5.55 -10.08
C GLY A 165 11.92 4.48 -10.67
N ALA A 166 11.80 4.46 -12.00
CA ALA A 166 10.82 3.65 -12.74
C ALA A 166 11.05 2.13 -12.62
N GLY A 167 12.15 1.69 -12.00
CA GLY A 167 12.50 0.30 -11.77
C GLY A 167 12.58 -0.48 -13.09
N SER A 168 11.65 -1.40 -13.28
CA SER A 168 11.55 -2.22 -14.50
C SER A 168 10.63 -1.62 -15.58
N GLY A 169 10.14 -0.39 -15.40
CA GLY A 169 9.36 0.35 -16.40
C GLY A 169 7.89 -0.01 -16.53
N HIS A 170 7.33 -0.77 -15.57
CA HIS A 170 5.93 -1.24 -15.61
C HIS A 170 4.93 -0.08 -15.66
N PHE A 171 5.09 0.91 -14.78
CA PHE A 171 4.16 2.05 -14.72
C PHE A 171 4.22 2.91 -15.98
N VAL A 172 5.43 3.18 -16.48
CA VAL A 172 5.63 3.90 -17.75
C VAL A 172 4.99 3.14 -18.93
N HIS A 173 5.18 1.82 -19.00
CA HIS A 173 4.56 0.99 -20.04
C HIS A 173 3.03 1.03 -19.96
N ALA A 174 2.46 0.91 -18.76
CA ALA A 174 1.02 1.02 -18.54
C ALA A 174 0.47 2.37 -19.03
N CYS A 175 1.09 3.48 -18.60
CA CYS A 175 0.65 4.82 -19.01
C CYS A 175 0.77 5.05 -20.53
N ARG A 176 1.85 4.57 -21.16
CA ARG A 176 2.00 4.63 -22.63
C ARG A 176 0.93 3.81 -23.35
N SER A 177 0.52 2.66 -22.80
CA SER A 177 -0.53 1.82 -23.36
C SER A 177 -1.91 2.50 -23.31
N LEU A 178 -2.08 3.48 -22.42
CA LEU A 178 -3.25 4.36 -22.34
C LEU A 178 -3.15 5.60 -23.25
N GLY A 179 -2.09 5.70 -24.07
CA GLY A 179 -1.86 6.83 -24.97
C GLY A 179 -1.29 8.08 -24.28
N ILE A 180 -0.82 7.97 -23.04
CA ILE A 180 -0.26 9.10 -22.30
C ILE A 180 1.25 9.17 -22.54
N LYS A 181 1.78 10.34 -22.93
CA LYS A 181 3.22 10.55 -23.05
C LYS A 181 3.85 10.37 -21.67
N SER A 182 4.66 9.33 -21.52
CA SER A 182 5.23 8.98 -20.23
C SER A 182 6.71 8.65 -20.40
N ASP A 183 7.53 9.26 -19.56
CA ASP A 183 8.98 9.03 -19.50
C ASP A 183 9.34 8.48 -18.11
N GLY A 184 10.39 7.67 -18.04
CA GLY A 184 10.84 7.07 -16.80
C GLY A 184 12.34 7.17 -16.61
N LEU A 185 12.77 7.40 -15.38
CA LEU A 185 14.16 7.54 -14.97
C LEU A 185 14.58 6.35 -14.13
N GLU A 186 15.73 5.75 -14.44
CA GLU A 186 16.23 4.61 -13.67
C GLU A 186 17.76 4.57 -13.67
N LEU A 187 18.36 4.22 -12.53
CA LEU A 187 19.82 4.08 -12.37
C LEU A 187 20.27 2.61 -12.46
N SER A 188 19.36 1.66 -12.27
CA SER A 188 19.61 0.24 -12.41
C SER A 188 19.65 -0.17 -13.89
N LYS A 189 20.84 -0.51 -14.38
CA LYS A 189 21.03 -1.03 -15.74
C LYS A 189 20.19 -2.28 -16.01
N SER A 190 19.96 -3.13 -15.01
CA SER A 190 19.12 -4.32 -15.17
C SER A 190 17.64 -3.94 -15.34
N GLY A 191 17.15 -2.94 -14.61
CA GLY A 191 15.80 -2.38 -14.76
C GLY A 191 15.57 -1.80 -16.15
N ILE A 192 16.51 -0.99 -16.65
CA ILE A 192 16.48 -0.44 -18.02
C ILE A 192 16.50 -1.56 -19.07
N THR A 193 17.39 -2.54 -18.91
CA THR A 193 17.50 -3.67 -19.84
C THR A 193 16.20 -4.48 -19.87
N PHE A 194 15.61 -4.74 -18.71
CA PHE A 194 14.32 -5.42 -18.59
C PHE A 194 13.22 -4.63 -19.32
N SER A 195 13.09 -3.33 -19.01
CA SER A 195 12.08 -2.45 -19.60
C SER A 195 12.17 -2.42 -21.13
N LYS A 196 13.38 -2.29 -21.68
CA LYS A 196 13.60 -2.31 -23.13
C LYS A 196 13.26 -3.67 -23.73
N LYS A 197 13.66 -4.77 -23.09
CA LYS A 197 13.44 -6.13 -23.62
C LYS A 197 11.97 -6.54 -23.63
N PHE A 198 11.24 -6.26 -22.54
CA PHE A 198 9.89 -6.82 -22.34
C PHE A 198 8.77 -5.83 -22.64
N PHE A 199 9.01 -4.53 -22.49
CA PHE A 199 8.01 -3.50 -22.73
C PHE A 199 8.32 -2.60 -23.93
N ASN A 200 9.50 -2.76 -24.54
CA ASN A 200 10.02 -1.84 -25.56
C ASN A 200 10.00 -0.38 -25.08
N VAL A 201 10.24 -0.17 -23.78
CA VAL A 201 10.31 1.15 -23.15
C VAL A 201 11.76 1.46 -22.82
N GLU A 202 12.31 2.48 -23.48
CA GLU A 202 13.64 3.02 -23.16
C GLU A 202 13.54 3.98 -21.97
N LEU A 203 13.97 3.52 -20.80
CA LEU A 203 14.11 4.36 -19.61
C LEU A 203 15.39 5.20 -19.70
N LEU A 204 15.33 6.41 -19.15
CA LEU A 204 16.42 7.36 -19.11
C LEU A 204 17.39 7.01 -17.98
N TYR A 205 18.65 6.72 -18.33
CA TYR A 205 19.73 6.56 -17.36
C TYR A 205 20.20 7.94 -16.88
N LYS A 206 19.51 8.52 -15.90
CA LYS A 206 19.80 9.84 -15.35
C LYS A 206 19.53 9.89 -13.85
N ASP A 207 20.33 10.71 -13.15
CA ASP A 207 20.13 11.01 -11.74
C ASP A 207 19.21 12.23 -11.62
N PHE A 208 17.99 12.03 -11.12
CA PHE A 208 16.98 13.09 -11.08
C PHE A 208 17.44 14.31 -10.28
N ILE A 209 18.09 14.14 -9.13
CA ILE A 209 18.54 15.26 -8.30
C ILE A 209 19.57 16.12 -9.04
N LYS A 210 20.43 15.49 -9.84
CA LYS A 210 21.49 16.19 -10.60
C LYS A 210 20.99 16.76 -11.92
N GLU A 211 20.03 16.09 -12.55
CA GLU A 211 19.65 16.33 -13.93
C GLU A 211 18.20 16.80 -14.10
N TRP A 212 17.50 17.18 -13.02
CA TRP A 212 16.09 17.58 -13.08
C TRP A 212 15.82 18.69 -14.11
N LYS A 213 16.78 19.60 -14.34
CA LYS A 213 16.68 20.69 -15.33
C LYS A 213 16.52 20.23 -16.79
N TYR A 214 16.76 18.95 -17.06
CA TYR A 214 16.48 18.33 -18.36
C TYR A 214 14.97 18.16 -18.60
N PHE A 215 14.19 18.14 -17.52
CA PHE A 215 12.75 17.96 -17.53
C PHE A 215 12.06 19.30 -17.28
N LYS A 216 10.88 19.46 -17.87
CA LYS A 216 9.99 20.60 -17.66
C LYS A 216 8.58 20.24 -18.08
N ASP A 217 7.61 20.97 -17.54
CA ASP A 217 6.22 20.94 -17.96
C ASP A 217 5.58 19.54 -17.88
N TYR A 218 5.96 18.74 -16.86
CA TYR A 218 5.30 17.48 -16.56
C TYR A 218 4.03 17.71 -15.76
N GLU A 219 2.94 17.06 -16.15
CA GLU A 219 1.65 17.20 -15.47
C GLU A 219 1.50 16.20 -14.32
N VAL A 220 2.16 15.04 -14.38
CA VAL A 220 2.26 14.12 -13.24
C VAL A 220 3.70 13.71 -13.03
N ILE A 221 4.16 13.74 -11.79
CA ILE A 221 5.49 13.24 -11.40
C ILE A 221 5.28 12.21 -10.29
N THR A 222 5.76 10.99 -10.48
CA THR A 222 5.61 9.88 -9.52
C THR A 222 6.92 9.51 -8.86
N PHE A 223 6.83 9.16 -7.58
CA PHE A 223 7.90 8.59 -6.76
C PHE A 223 7.36 7.33 -6.07
N TRP A 224 7.49 6.18 -6.71
CA TRP A 224 6.99 4.90 -6.21
C TRP A 224 8.03 4.19 -5.34
N GLY A 225 7.97 4.40 -4.03
CA GLY A 225 8.96 3.83 -3.11
C GLY A 225 10.38 4.30 -3.46
N VAL A 226 10.58 5.62 -3.49
CA VAL A 226 11.85 6.25 -3.89
C VAL A 226 12.39 7.18 -2.83
N ILE A 227 11.58 8.10 -2.30
CA ILE A 227 12.09 9.16 -1.44
C ILE A 227 12.55 8.66 -0.06
N GLU A 228 12.12 7.47 0.36
CA GLU A 228 12.59 6.76 1.56
C GLU A 228 14.02 6.23 1.42
N HIS A 229 14.50 6.04 0.19
CA HIS A 229 15.81 5.46 -0.10
C HIS A 229 16.92 6.49 -0.32
N ILE A 230 16.57 7.78 -0.45
CA ILE A 230 17.51 8.79 -0.94
C ILE A 230 17.90 9.81 0.14
N PRO A 231 19.18 10.23 0.21
CA PRO A 231 19.65 11.07 1.32
C PRO A 231 19.03 12.48 1.38
N GLU A 232 18.52 12.98 0.24
CA GLU A 232 18.07 14.37 0.11
C GLU A 232 16.62 14.48 -0.39
N PRO A 233 15.62 13.97 0.37
CA PRO A 233 14.22 13.89 -0.07
C PRO A 233 13.61 15.25 -0.37
N MET A 234 14.00 16.26 0.39
CA MET A 234 13.58 17.64 0.15
C MET A 234 14.10 18.18 -1.18
N LYS A 235 15.32 17.84 -1.60
CA LYS A 235 15.84 18.26 -2.91
C LYS A 235 15.10 17.58 -4.05
N MET A 236 14.75 16.31 -3.88
CA MET A 236 13.95 15.55 -4.85
C MET A 236 12.56 16.19 -5.02
N LEU A 237 11.85 16.46 -3.93
CA LEU A 237 10.53 17.11 -3.96
C LEU A 237 10.60 18.53 -4.52
N ARG A 238 11.63 19.30 -4.17
CA ARG A 238 11.87 20.63 -4.73
C ARG A 238 12.07 20.60 -6.24
N ALA A 239 12.89 19.66 -6.71
CA ALA A 239 13.13 19.46 -8.13
C ALA A 239 11.84 19.10 -8.86
N ALA A 240 11.01 18.21 -8.29
CA ALA A 240 9.69 17.87 -8.81
C ALA A 240 8.81 19.11 -8.95
N SER A 241 8.68 19.90 -7.88
CA SER A 241 7.91 21.16 -7.85
C SER A 241 8.38 22.15 -8.93
N LYS A 242 9.68 22.25 -9.19
CA LYS A 242 10.23 23.16 -10.22
C LYS A 242 9.97 22.75 -11.66
N ILE A 243 9.78 21.46 -11.95
CA ILE A 243 9.52 20.96 -13.30
C ILE A 243 8.04 20.64 -13.54
N LEU A 244 7.25 20.67 -12.46
CA LEU A 244 5.82 20.45 -12.50
C LEU A 244 5.16 21.58 -13.27
N SER A 245 4.22 21.22 -14.15
CA SER A 245 3.36 22.21 -14.79
C SER A 245 2.50 22.94 -13.75
N GLY A 246 2.02 24.14 -14.06
CA GLY A 246 1.15 24.90 -13.15
C GLY A 246 -0.17 24.20 -12.77
N ASN A 247 -0.58 23.18 -13.54
CA ASN A 247 -1.72 22.30 -13.26
C ASN A 247 -1.25 20.85 -13.15
N GLY A 248 -0.27 20.60 -12.28
CA GLY A 248 0.34 19.30 -12.11
C GLY A 248 -0.01 18.58 -10.80
N LEU A 249 0.39 17.32 -10.71
CA LEU A 249 0.29 16.49 -9.52
C LEU A 249 1.64 15.81 -9.25
N VAL A 250 2.10 15.88 -8.01
CA VAL A 250 3.19 15.03 -7.52
C VAL A 250 2.56 13.90 -6.70
N VAL A 251 2.97 12.67 -6.99
CA VAL A 251 2.52 11.48 -6.28
C VAL A 251 3.72 10.81 -5.64
N VAL A 252 3.58 10.48 -4.36
CA VAL A 252 4.62 9.81 -3.58
C VAL A 252 3.99 8.61 -2.89
N GLU A 253 4.63 7.46 -3.04
CA GLU A 253 4.40 6.28 -2.22
C GLU A 253 5.63 6.08 -1.32
N VAL A 254 5.39 5.95 -0.01
CA VAL A 254 6.40 5.61 0.98
C VAL A 254 5.79 4.69 2.04
N PRO A 255 6.59 3.83 2.68
CA PRO A 255 6.19 3.18 3.93
C PRO A 255 5.94 4.22 5.01
N ARG A 256 4.83 4.06 5.74
CA ARG A 256 4.47 4.94 6.85
C ARG A 256 5.21 4.52 8.12
N TRP A 257 5.74 5.50 8.84
CA TRP A 257 6.40 5.28 10.12
C TRP A 257 5.40 4.79 11.18
N ASP A 258 4.23 5.41 11.26
CA ASP A 258 3.23 5.12 12.29
C ASP A 258 2.38 3.87 11.98
N CYS A 259 2.99 2.81 11.44
CA CYS A 259 2.31 1.62 10.97
C CYS A 259 2.49 0.40 11.90
N LEU A 260 1.76 -0.68 11.57
CA LEU A 260 1.87 -1.96 12.26
C LEU A 260 3.28 -2.53 12.17
N GLY A 261 3.93 -2.42 11.01
CA GLY A 261 5.31 -2.89 10.81
C GLY A 261 6.30 -2.25 11.79
N THR A 262 6.21 -0.93 12.00
CA THR A 262 7.09 -0.21 12.94
C THR A 262 6.82 -0.59 14.38
N SER A 263 5.54 -0.78 14.73
CA SER A 263 5.17 -1.27 16.06
C SER A 263 5.77 -2.66 16.34
N ILE A 264 5.81 -3.54 15.33
CA ILE A 264 6.46 -4.85 15.43
C ILE A 264 7.99 -4.69 15.61
N GLN A 265 8.65 -3.82 14.85
CA GLN A 265 10.08 -3.54 15.00
C GLN A 265 10.44 -3.04 16.41
N ASN A 266 9.62 -2.16 16.99
CA ASN A 266 9.85 -1.66 18.34
C ASN A 266 9.73 -2.77 19.40
N VAL A 267 8.85 -3.74 19.18
CA VAL A 267 8.73 -4.92 20.06
C VAL A 267 9.86 -5.93 19.83
N PHE A 268 10.35 -6.04 18.59
CA PHE A 268 11.42 -6.95 18.19
C PHE A 268 12.63 -6.18 17.66
N SER A 269 13.26 -5.36 18.51
CA SER A 269 14.36 -4.45 18.13
C SER A 269 15.53 -5.14 17.44
N ASP A 270 15.75 -6.43 17.74
CA ASP A 270 16.87 -7.22 17.20
C ASP A 270 16.53 -7.89 15.84
N SER A 271 15.31 -7.73 15.33
CA SER A 271 14.86 -8.27 14.05
C SER A 271 14.57 -7.13 13.09
N ILE A 272 15.20 -7.11 11.91
CA ILE A 272 14.93 -6.06 10.92
C ILE A 272 13.61 -6.36 10.19
N VAL A 273 12.61 -5.50 10.39
CA VAL A 273 11.39 -5.44 9.60
C VAL A 273 11.71 -4.73 8.28
N ARG A 274 11.15 -5.25 7.19
CA ARG A 274 11.48 -4.89 5.79
C ARG A 274 11.60 -3.39 5.54
N HIS A 275 10.65 -2.58 6.01
CA HIS A 275 10.62 -1.13 5.74
C HIS A 275 11.45 -0.29 6.72
N LEU A 276 12.04 -0.90 7.75
CA LEU A 276 12.96 -0.28 8.70
C LEU A 276 14.38 -0.81 8.56
N ASN A 277 14.70 -1.41 7.41
CA ASN A 277 16.05 -1.83 7.11
C ASN A 277 16.91 -0.60 6.78
N PRO A 278 17.85 -0.20 7.65
CA PRO A 278 18.61 1.03 7.48
C PRO A 278 19.61 0.97 6.31
N PHE A 279 19.85 -0.20 5.72
CA PHE A 279 20.67 -0.32 4.51
C PHE A 279 19.91 0.04 3.24
N TYR A 280 18.58 0.07 3.29
CA TYR A 280 17.73 0.37 2.13
C TYR A 280 16.87 1.60 2.39
N HIS A 281 16.11 1.63 3.49
CA HIS A 281 15.21 2.73 3.84
C HIS A 281 15.93 3.64 4.84
N ILE A 282 16.50 4.73 4.33
CA ILE A 282 17.29 5.67 5.14
C ILE A 282 16.46 6.85 5.65
N ASN A 283 15.23 7.01 5.17
CA ASN A 283 14.22 7.91 5.73
C ASN A 283 12.98 7.13 6.16
N CYS A 284 12.32 7.60 7.21
CA CYS A 284 11.03 7.11 7.68
C CYS A 284 10.05 8.28 7.76
N PHE A 285 8.90 8.16 7.10
CA PHE A 285 7.94 9.24 6.99
C PHE A 285 6.69 8.96 7.83
N SER A 286 6.37 9.86 8.77
CA SER A 286 5.02 9.94 9.33
C SER A 286 4.13 10.76 8.41
N ASP A 287 2.81 10.70 8.60
CA ASP A 287 1.89 11.56 7.86
C ASP A 287 2.26 13.05 8.02
N SER A 288 2.65 13.45 9.23
CA SER A 288 3.04 14.83 9.54
C SER A 288 4.36 15.23 8.88
N SER A 289 5.38 14.36 8.89
CA SER A 289 6.66 14.70 8.29
C SER A 289 6.58 14.75 6.76
N LEU A 290 5.80 13.84 6.15
CA LEU A 290 5.56 13.87 4.71
C LEU A 290 4.73 15.10 4.30
N ALA A 291 3.68 15.44 5.07
CA ALA A 291 2.89 16.64 4.82
C ALA A 291 3.72 17.93 4.92
N THR A 292 4.61 18.00 5.93
CA THR A 292 5.57 19.10 6.07
C THR A 292 6.51 19.15 4.86
N ALA A 293 7.03 18.00 4.42
CA ALA A 293 7.92 17.92 3.27
C ALA A 293 7.25 18.43 1.98
N PHE A 294 5.96 18.14 1.78
CA PHE A 294 5.20 18.72 0.66
C PHE A 294 5.06 20.23 0.80
N LYS A 295 4.63 20.71 1.97
CA LYS A 295 4.37 22.14 2.16
C LYS A 295 5.62 23.01 1.98
N GLU A 296 6.76 22.56 2.49
CA GLU A 296 8.07 23.21 2.35
C GLU A 296 8.63 23.21 0.91
N ASN A 297 8.00 22.47 0.00
CA ASN A 297 8.34 22.44 -1.43
C ASN A 297 7.22 22.98 -2.32
N ASP A 298 6.35 23.82 -1.76
CA ASP A 298 5.25 24.48 -2.47
C ASP A 298 4.26 23.50 -3.11
N LEU A 299 4.06 22.32 -2.47
CA LEU A 299 3.10 21.31 -2.89
C LEU A 299 1.94 21.26 -1.89
N ASP A 300 0.73 21.47 -2.38
CA ASP A 300 -0.48 21.29 -1.58
C ASP A 300 -1.00 19.85 -1.67
N ILE A 301 -1.44 19.31 -0.53
CA ILE A 301 -1.92 17.94 -0.43
C ILE A 301 -3.40 17.89 -0.83
N VAL A 302 -3.71 17.09 -1.84
CA VAL A 302 -5.06 16.98 -2.42
C VAL A 302 -5.74 15.63 -2.16
N SER A 303 -4.96 14.63 -1.73
CA SER A 303 -5.41 13.25 -1.49
C SER A 303 -4.32 12.40 -0.81
N ALA A 304 -4.73 11.38 -0.06
CA ALA A 304 -3.84 10.36 0.50
C ALA A 304 -4.52 8.98 0.44
N TRP A 305 -3.72 7.91 0.32
CA TRP A 305 -4.17 6.51 0.33
C TRP A 305 -3.29 5.67 1.24
N TYR A 306 -3.90 4.67 1.87
CA TYR A 306 -3.26 3.78 2.83
C TYR A 306 -3.53 2.33 2.42
N PHE A 307 -2.47 1.53 2.23
CA PHE A 307 -2.61 0.12 1.88
C PHE A 307 -1.48 -0.76 2.46
N GLY A 308 -1.82 -1.99 2.87
CA GLY A 308 -0.84 -2.96 3.38
C GLY A 308 -0.54 -2.82 4.87
N MET A 309 0.51 -3.51 5.33
CA MET A 309 0.93 -3.52 6.75
C MET A 309 1.78 -2.31 7.15
N ASP A 310 2.29 -1.60 6.13
CA ASP A 310 3.19 -0.47 6.27
C ASP A 310 2.44 0.85 6.03
N ALA A 311 1.11 0.81 6.02
CA ALA A 311 0.20 1.94 5.89
C ALA A 311 -0.47 2.36 7.19
#